data_AF-A0A2S7MXD7-F1
#
_entry.id   AF-A0A2S7MXD7-F1
#
_cell.length_a   1.000
_cell.length_b   1.000
_cell.length_c   1.000
_cell.angle_alpha   90.00
_cell.angle_beta   90.00
_cell.angle_gamma   90.00
#
_symmetry.space_group_name_H-M   'P 1'
#
loop_
_entity.id
_entity.type
_entity.pdbx_description
1 polymer ?
#
loop_
_entity_poly.entity_id
_entity_poly.type
_entity_poly.pdbx_seq_one_letter_code
_entity_poly.pdbx_strand_id
1 'polypeptide(L)'
;MSPTEEAISYFKGRAGFSRLFLKFADRIESLGGVGGTVALTNLTEQEKIVLRNWFQKDYATKKSVQISLKKFEDKFQDTKFEGASLFDVVEGVIGRQLVFKKDKQYESESLKRRFFEELKDRYNTAYTSILTASILAKDSITLGFTAAYNRNEFNSIEKIYKALSMLPLEKPLRLPLFAEQVTGNPHGLDNDSKLISALQLIRAELHGGEVQRSLNAEYINQLLFEFGIMKDDITNYVSLYGFIGERNEQKLGSWEESFKEGSVRNEPLREIVKLEKIYPIKKGSPVFVLENSGVFSSVIDEIEGLPVSVICTHGQIKLAAFQVIKKLVEQGCQIYYSGDFDPEGISIACSLARRYPENVHYWRYSVEDYLNSLSEVELDASRLQKLNNIQDERLSSLLKQIEETRKAAYQEKQISALVKDIKEKQTGIQTGITFLGKKFEQ
;
A
#
# COMPACT_ATOMS: atom_id res chain seq x y z
N MET A 1 13.56 -61.10 -23.99
CA MET A 1 13.11 -59.71 -23.91
C MET A 1 13.59 -59.18 -22.56
N SER A 2 13.74 -57.86 -22.40
CA SER A 2 14.06 -57.33 -21.07
C SER A 2 12.88 -57.55 -20.10
N PRO A 3 13.11 -57.67 -18.77
CA PRO A 3 12.03 -57.78 -17.78
C PRO A 3 10.96 -56.68 -17.92
N THR A 4 11.38 -55.46 -18.28
CA THR A 4 10.50 -54.30 -18.53
C THR A 4 9.60 -54.50 -19.77
N GLU A 5 10.16 -54.94 -20.90
CA GLU A 5 9.38 -55.21 -22.12
C GLU A 5 8.37 -56.34 -21.92
N GLU A 6 8.76 -57.40 -21.21
CA GLU A 6 7.86 -58.51 -20.88
C GLU A 6 6.71 -58.07 -19.97
N ALA A 7 6.99 -57.23 -18.97
CA ALA A 7 5.98 -56.65 -18.09
C ALA A 7 5.01 -55.75 -18.87
N ILE A 8 5.52 -54.86 -19.73
CA ILE A 8 4.68 -54.00 -20.58
C ILE A 8 3.75 -54.84 -21.45
N SER A 9 4.28 -55.87 -22.12
CA SER A 9 3.47 -56.76 -22.95
C SER A 9 2.41 -57.51 -22.14
N TYR A 10 2.76 -57.98 -20.94
CA TYR A 10 1.83 -58.69 -20.05
C TYR A 10 0.65 -57.82 -19.60
N PHE A 11 0.93 -56.58 -19.16
CA PHE A 11 -0.11 -55.69 -18.66
C PHE A 11 -0.93 -55.08 -19.80
N LYS A 12 -0.32 -54.74 -20.94
CA LYS A 12 -1.06 -54.29 -22.14
C LYS A 12 -1.99 -55.36 -22.69
N GLY A 13 -1.58 -56.63 -22.65
CA GLY A 13 -2.38 -57.76 -23.13
C GLY A 13 -3.61 -58.07 -22.29
N ARG A 14 -3.86 -57.34 -21.18
CA ARG A 14 -4.96 -57.63 -20.24
C ARG A 14 -5.71 -56.36 -19.88
N ALA A 15 -6.86 -56.18 -20.52
CA ALA A 15 -7.73 -55.01 -20.34
C ALA A 15 -8.11 -54.71 -18.87
N GLY A 16 -8.14 -55.73 -18.00
CA GLY A 16 -8.39 -55.56 -16.57
C GLY A 16 -7.36 -54.71 -15.81
N PHE A 17 -6.16 -54.47 -16.36
CA PHE A 17 -5.15 -53.62 -15.73
C PHE A 17 -5.16 -52.17 -16.23
N SER A 18 -5.79 -51.88 -17.37
CA SER A 18 -5.68 -50.56 -18.02
C SER A 18 -6.10 -49.40 -17.12
N ARG A 19 -7.25 -49.52 -16.43
CA ARG A 19 -7.74 -48.46 -15.52
C ARG A 19 -6.88 -48.31 -14.27
N LEU A 20 -6.27 -49.40 -13.79
CA LEU A 20 -5.35 -49.36 -12.67
C LEU A 20 -4.08 -48.59 -13.04
N PHE A 21 -3.49 -48.89 -14.19
CA PHE A 21 -2.27 -48.25 -14.67
C PHE A 21 -2.47 -46.77 -15.02
N LEU A 22 -3.64 -46.39 -15.56
CA LEU A 22 -4.00 -44.97 -15.70
C LEU A 22 -4.07 -44.25 -14.34
N LYS A 23 -4.68 -44.87 -13.33
CA LYS A 23 -4.72 -44.29 -11.98
C LYS A 23 -3.35 -44.25 -11.30
N PHE A 24 -2.49 -45.24 -11.55
CA PHE A 24 -1.10 -45.23 -11.09
C PHE A 24 -0.34 -44.07 -11.73
N ALA A 25 -0.49 -43.86 -13.04
CA ALA A 25 0.06 -42.70 -13.74
C ALA A 25 -0.37 -41.38 -13.08
N ASP A 26 -1.68 -41.15 -12.92
CA ASP A 26 -2.21 -39.93 -12.27
C ASP A 26 -1.64 -39.73 -10.86
N ARG A 27 -1.46 -40.82 -10.10
CA ARG A 27 -0.96 -40.77 -8.73
C ARG A 27 0.54 -40.46 -8.67
N ILE A 28 1.33 -41.09 -9.54
CA ILE A 28 2.77 -40.86 -9.66
C ILE A 28 3.01 -39.41 -10.09
N GLU A 29 2.29 -38.91 -11.09
CA GLU A 29 2.36 -37.52 -11.57
C GLU A 29 1.99 -36.52 -10.48
N SER A 30 1.03 -36.86 -9.61
CA SER A 30 0.62 -35.99 -8.52
C SER A 30 1.58 -35.99 -7.31
N LEU A 31 2.27 -37.10 -7.04
CA LEU A 31 3.15 -37.23 -5.88
C LEU A 31 4.63 -36.90 -6.17
N GLY A 32 5.08 -37.09 -7.42
CA GLY A 32 6.50 -36.96 -7.77
C GLY A 32 7.32 -38.24 -7.53
N GLY A 33 6.69 -39.42 -7.52
CA GLY A 33 7.37 -40.70 -7.29
C GLY A 33 6.40 -41.88 -7.10
N VAL A 34 6.94 -43.11 -7.05
CA VAL A 34 6.15 -44.34 -6.84
C VAL A 34 5.69 -44.42 -5.38
N GLY A 35 4.42 -44.07 -5.14
CA GLY A 35 3.88 -44.01 -3.78
C GLY A 35 2.39 -43.71 -3.70
N GLY A 36 1.85 -43.80 -2.48
CA GLY A 36 0.43 -43.56 -2.20
C GLY A 36 -0.49 -44.70 -2.64
N THR A 37 -1.79 -44.38 -2.73
CA THR A 37 -2.87 -45.33 -2.93
C THR A 37 -3.85 -44.81 -3.96
N VAL A 38 -4.33 -45.68 -4.84
CA VAL A 38 -5.38 -45.39 -5.82
C VAL A 38 -6.64 -46.17 -5.51
N ALA A 39 -7.79 -45.57 -5.78
CA ALA A 39 -9.09 -46.23 -5.63
C ALA A 39 -9.67 -46.58 -7.00
N LEU A 40 -10.00 -47.86 -7.19
CA LEU A 40 -10.85 -48.33 -8.29
C LEU A 40 -12.26 -48.52 -7.74
N THR A 41 -13.23 -47.82 -8.30
CA THR A 41 -14.66 -47.93 -7.97
C THR A 41 -15.41 -48.54 -9.14
N ASN A 42 -16.51 -49.25 -8.88
CA ASN A 42 -17.27 -49.99 -9.88
C ASN A 42 -16.36 -50.96 -10.64
N LEU A 43 -15.84 -51.96 -9.93
CA LEU A 43 -14.95 -52.97 -10.52
C LEU A 43 -15.68 -53.81 -11.57
N THR A 44 -15.07 -53.93 -12.76
CA THR A 44 -15.54 -54.84 -13.80
C THR A 44 -15.16 -56.29 -13.46
N GLU A 45 -15.85 -57.28 -14.01
CA GLU A 45 -15.50 -58.69 -13.79
C GLU A 45 -14.07 -59.02 -14.24
N GLN A 46 -13.60 -58.40 -15.34
CA GLN A 46 -12.22 -58.55 -15.79
C GLN A 46 -11.21 -57.98 -14.79
N GLU A 47 -11.50 -56.81 -14.19
CA GLU A 47 -10.68 -56.21 -13.14
C GLU A 47 -10.65 -57.09 -11.89
N LYS A 48 -11.80 -57.62 -11.46
CA LYS A 48 -11.87 -58.53 -10.30
C LYS A 48 -11.00 -59.78 -10.52
N ILE A 49 -11.04 -60.36 -11.72
CA ILE A 49 -10.23 -61.54 -12.07
C ILE A 49 -8.74 -61.22 -12.00
N VAL A 50 -8.28 -60.15 -12.66
CA VAL A 50 -6.85 -59.83 -12.69
C VAL A 50 -6.33 -59.41 -11.32
N LEU A 51 -7.12 -58.68 -10.52
CA LEU A 51 -6.76 -58.27 -9.18
C LEU A 51 -6.74 -59.45 -8.21
N ARG A 52 -7.69 -60.39 -8.34
CA ARG A 52 -7.69 -61.65 -7.56
C ARG A 52 -6.43 -62.45 -7.84
N ASN A 53 -6.09 -62.62 -9.11
CA ASN A 53 -4.91 -63.39 -9.51
C ASN A 53 -3.60 -62.70 -9.06
N TRP A 54 -3.54 -61.37 -9.16
CA TRP A 54 -2.34 -60.60 -8.78
C TRP A 54 -2.14 -60.54 -7.27
N PHE A 55 -3.19 -60.19 -6.52
CA PHE A 55 -3.09 -59.99 -5.08
C PHE A 55 -3.36 -61.24 -4.25
N GLN A 56 -3.85 -62.33 -4.86
CA GLN A 56 -4.27 -63.57 -4.19
C GLN A 56 -5.30 -63.29 -3.08
N LYS A 57 -6.25 -62.40 -3.37
CA LYS A 57 -7.32 -61.98 -2.45
C LYS A 57 -8.67 -62.06 -3.17
N ASP A 58 -9.73 -62.32 -2.41
CA ASP A 58 -11.07 -62.36 -2.99
C ASP A 58 -11.64 -60.95 -3.19
N TYR A 59 -12.02 -60.65 -4.44
CA TYR A 59 -12.64 -59.40 -4.87
C TYR A 59 -14.04 -59.63 -5.48
N ALA A 60 -14.58 -60.86 -5.45
CA ALA A 60 -15.81 -61.23 -6.16
C ALA A 60 -17.02 -60.36 -5.75
N THR A 61 -17.16 -60.10 -4.45
CA THR A 61 -18.27 -59.32 -3.86
C THR A 61 -17.96 -57.83 -3.68
N LYS A 62 -16.74 -57.37 -4.01
CA LYS A 62 -16.30 -56.00 -3.79
C LYS A 62 -16.71 -55.08 -4.95
N LYS A 63 -17.30 -53.93 -4.61
CA LYS A 63 -17.63 -52.86 -5.57
C LYS A 63 -16.47 -51.88 -5.80
N SER A 64 -15.55 -51.77 -4.85
CA SER A 64 -14.38 -50.90 -4.94
C SER A 64 -13.18 -51.50 -4.19
N VAL A 65 -11.98 -51.02 -4.54
CA VAL A 65 -10.73 -51.42 -3.91
C VAL A 65 -9.75 -50.25 -3.88
N GLN A 66 -8.97 -50.18 -2.80
CA GLN A 66 -7.81 -49.30 -2.68
C GLN A 66 -6.53 -50.11 -2.85
N ILE A 67 -5.67 -49.67 -3.77
CA ILE A 67 -4.42 -50.33 -4.11
C ILE A 67 -3.27 -49.38 -3.85
N SER A 68 -2.36 -49.76 -2.97
CA SER A 68 -1.13 -49.02 -2.72
C SER A 68 -0.12 -49.32 -3.83
N LEU A 69 0.48 -48.28 -4.41
CA LEU A 69 1.52 -48.44 -5.43
C LEU A 69 2.72 -49.20 -4.87
N LYS A 70 3.13 -48.90 -3.64
CA LYS A 70 4.23 -49.60 -2.98
C LYS A 70 3.94 -51.10 -2.80
N LYS A 71 2.74 -51.46 -2.33
CA LYS A 71 2.34 -52.87 -2.21
C LYS A 71 2.22 -53.58 -3.57
N PHE A 72 1.88 -52.84 -4.62
CA PHE A 72 1.87 -53.37 -5.97
C PHE A 72 3.30 -53.58 -6.47
N GLU A 73 4.19 -52.63 -6.22
CA GLU A 73 5.62 -52.68 -6.56
C GLU A 73 6.35 -53.81 -5.84
N ASP A 74 6.14 -53.98 -4.52
CA ASP A 74 6.71 -55.08 -3.75
C ASP A 74 6.32 -56.44 -4.38
N LYS A 75 5.02 -56.63 -4.65
CA LYS A 75 4.52 -57.83 -5.35
C LYS A 75 5.02 -57.96 -6.78
N PHE A 76 5.27 -56.85 -7.46
CA PHE A 76 5.79 -56.84 -8.82
C PHE A 76 7.23 -57.33 -8.86
N GLN A 77 8.06 -56.96 -7.86
CA GLN A 77 9.42 -57.48 -7.70
C GLN A 77 9.46 -58.97 -7.33
N ASP A 78 8.45 -59.49 -6.61
CA ASP A 78 8.33 -60.92 -6.28
C ASP A 78 7.88 -61.81 -7.47
N THR A 79 7.76 -61.25 -8.69
CA THR A 79 7.32 -61.99 -9.88
C THR A 79 8.48 -62.20 -10.86
N LYS A 80 8.20 -62.88 -11.98
CA LYS A 80 9.15 -63.01 -13.10
C LYS A 80 9.61 -61.68 -13.73
N PHE A 81 9.06 -60.54 -13.29
CA PHE A 81 9.44 -59.19 -13.71
C PHE A 81 10.43 -58.53 -12.75
N GLU A 82 11.01 -59.29 -11.82
CA GLU A 82 12.05 -58.82 -10.90
C GLU A 82 13.15 -58.01 -11.62
N GLY A 83 13.49 -56.86 -11.07
CA GLY A 83 14.47 -55.93 -11.65
C GLY A 83 13.90 -54.95 -12.67
N ALA A 84 12.63 -55.06 -13.08
CA ALA A 84 11.96 -54.02 -13.84
C ALA A 84 11.50 -52.87 -12.92
N SER A 85 11.59 -51.63 -13.41
CA SER A 85 11.04 -50.45 -12.72
C SER A 85 9.53 -50.37 -12.93
N LEU A 86 8.75 -50.29 -11.85
CA LEU A 86 7.30 -50.09 -11.97
C LEU A 86 6.98 -48.75 -12.69
N PHE A 87 7.83 -47.74 -12.54
CA PHE A 87 7.71 -46.46 -13.23
C PHE A 87 7.77 -46.63 -14.76
N ASP A 88 8.82 -47.30 -15.27
CA ASP A 88 9.03 -47.52 -16.71
C ASP A 88 7.93 -48.40 -17.31
N VAL A 89 7.45 -49.38 -16.54
CA VAL A 89 6.34 -50.24 -16.95
C VAL A 89 5.03 -49.44 -17.01
N VAL A 90 4.80 -48.51 -16.08
CA VAL A 90 3.62 -47.64 -16.15
C VAL A 90 3.64 -46.78 -17.41
N GLU A 91 4.75 -46.09 -17.71
CA GLU A 91 4.93 -45.32 -18.95
C GLU A 91 4.72 -46.17 -20.20
N GLY A 92 5.35 -47.34 -20.22
CA GLY A 92 5.27 -48.30 -21.30
C GLY A 92 3.83 -48.78 -21.53
N VAL A 93 3.07 -49.10 -20.47
CA VAL A 93 1.68 -49.58 -20.53
C VAL A 93 0.73 -48.49 -21.01
N ILE A 94 0.85 -47.26 -20.51
CA ILE A 94 -0.02 -46.13 -20.94
C ILE A 94 0.38 -45.53 -22.29
N GLY A 95 1.61 -45.78 -22.76
CA GLY A 95 2.11 -45.30 -24.05
C GLY A 95 2.49 -43.81 -24.08
N ARG A 96 2.79 -43.21 -22.92
CA ARG A 96 3.27 -41.82 -22.78
C ARG A 96 4.23 -41.70 -21.59
N GLN A 97 5.09 -40.70 -21.60
CA GLN A 97 5.91 -40.35 -20.44
C GLN A 97 5.07 -39.66 -19.35
N LEU A 98 5.44 -39.88 -18.09
CA LEU A 98 4.80 -39.28 -16.91
C LEU A 98 5.37 -37.86 -16.68
N VAL A 99 4.50 -36.88 -16.48
CA VAL A 99 4.90 -35.49 -16.19
C VAL A 99 4.51 -35.15 -14.77
N PHE A 100 5.51 -34.95 -13.90
CA PHE A 100 5.26 -34.63 -12.50
C PHE A 100 4.69 -33.21 -12.34
N LYS A 101 3.67 -33.06 -11.50
CA LYS A 101 3.10 -31.74 -11.18
C LYS A 101 4.12 -30.79 -10.55
N LYS A 102 5.07 -31.32 -9.77
CA LYS A 102 6.17 -30.55 -9.18
C LYS A 102 7.09 -29.97 -10.25
N ASP A 103 7.39 -30.73 -11.30
CA ASP A 103 8.28 -30.28 -12.38
C ASP A 103 7.60 -29.22 -13.23
N LYS A 104 6.30 -29.37 -13.53
CA LYS A 104 5.51 -28.33 -14.20
C LYS A 104 5.43 -27.04 -13.38
N GLN A 105 5.34 -27.16 -12.06
CA GLN A 105 5.35 -26.01 -11.16
C GLN A 105 6.72 -25.35 -11.09
N TYR A 106 7.79 -26.13 -11.01
CA TYR A 106 9.18 -25.64 -11.03
C TYR A 106 9.50 -24.93 -12.33
N GLU A 107 9.14 -25.51 -13.47
CA GLU A 107 9.31 -24.91 -14.79
C GLU A 107 8.52 -23.60 -14.89
N SER A 108 7.26 -23.58 -14.44
CA SER A 108 6.45 -22.36 -14.43
C SER A 108 7.04 -21.26 -13.54
N GLU A 109 7.54 -21.60 -12.35
CA GLU A 109 8.21 -20.65 -11.46
C GLU A 109 9.55 -20.17 -12.04
N SER A 110 10.28 -21.04 -12.74
CA SER A 110 11.54 -20.71 -13.42
C SER A 110 11.32 -19.74 -14.58
N LEU A 111 10.31 -19.99 -15.42
CA LEU A 111 9.92 -19.07 -16.51
C LEU A 111 9.49 -17.71 -15.96
N LYS A 112 8.68 -17.70 -14.90
CA LYS A 112 8.26 -16.46 -14.24
C LYS A 112 9.44 -15.69 -13.67
N ARG A 113 10.35 -16.38 -12.97
CA ARG A 113 11.57 -15.79 -12.43
C ARG A 113 12.39 -15.13 -13.55
N ARG A 114 12.65 -15.90 -14.62
CA ARG A 114 13.37 -15.41 -15.79
C ARG A 114 12.72 -14.16 -16.39
N PHE A 115 11.40 -14.16 -16.56
CA PHE A 115 10.68 -13.00 -17.09
C PHE A 115 10.92 -11.72 -16.26
N PHE A 116 10.82 -11.79 -14.94
CA PHE A 116 11.05 -10.61 -14.09
C PHE A 116 12.54 -10.23 -14.01
N GLU A 117 13.46 -11.20 -14.02
CA GLU A 117 14.90 -10.95 -14.07
C GLU A 117 15.30 -10.28 -15.40
N GLU A 118 14.75 -10.70 -16.53
CA GLU A 118 14.97 -10.06 -17.84
C GLU A 118 14.45 -8.61 -17.87
N LEU A 119 13.29 -8.33 -17.26
CA LEU A 119 12.78 -6.97 -17.15
C LEU A 119 13.66 -6.10 -16.25
N LYS A 120 14.12 -6.63 -15.11
CA LYS A 120 15.06 -5.97 -14.22
C LYS A 120 16.35 -5.58 -14.97
N ASP A 121 16.91 -6.52 -15.73
CA ASP A 121 18.16 -6.31 -16.46
C ASP A 121 17.98 -5.33 -17.64
N ARG A 122 16.81 -5.35 -18.30
CA ARG A 122 16.46 -4.40 -19.39
C ARG A 122 16.33 -2.96 -18.90
N TYR A 123 15.70 -2.74 -17.75
CA TYR A 123 15.39 -1.41 -17.18
C TYR A 123 16.28 -1.04 -15.98
N ASN A 124 17.46 -1.66 -15.93
CA ASN A 124 18.47 -1.71 -14.87
C ASN A 124 18.55 -0.45 -13.98
N THR A 125 17.82 -0.47 -12.87
CA THR A 125 17.80 0.58 -11.85
C THR A 125 17.65 -0.03 -10.45
N ALA A 126 17.98 0.74 -9.41
CA ALA A 126 17.73 0.31 -8.02
C ALA A 126 16.23 0.02 -7.78
N TYR A 127 15.34 0.83 -8.36
CA TYR A 127 13.88 0.69 -8.23
C TYR A 127 13.34 -0.61 -8.84
N THR A 128 13.79 -0.96 -10.04
CA THR A 128 13.38 -2.21 -10.70
C THR A 128 13.96 -3.42 -9.99
N SER A 129 15.15 -3.31 -9.40
CA SER A 129 15.76 -4.35 -8.57
C SER A 129 14.95 -4.62 -7.29
N ILE A 130 14.54 -3.56 -6.58
CA ILE A 130 13.68 -3.66 -5.38
C ILE A 130 12.34 -4.32 -5.75
N LEU A 131 11.69 -3.84 -6.81
CA LEU A 131 10.42 -4.40 -7.27
C LEU A 131 10.55 -5.88 -7.62
N THR A 132 11.61 -6.27 -8.35
CA THR A 132 11.87 -7.65 -8.75
C THR A 132 12.08 -8.55 -7.54
N ALA A 133 12.91 -8.14 -6.59
CA ALA A 133 13.18 -8.89 -5.38
C ALA A 133 11.88 -9.16 -4.59
N SER A 134 11.04 -8.13 -4.41
CA SER A 134 9.75 -8.23 -3.73
C SER A 134 8.75 -9.15 -4.45
N ILE A 135 8.67 -9.08 -5.79
CA ILE A 135 7.82 -9.98 -6.59
C ILE A 135 8.26 -11.44 -6.41
N LEU A 136 9.56 -11.71 -6.45
CA LEU A 136 10.11 -13.06 -6.33
C LEU A 136 10.00 -13.59 -4.89
N ALA A 137 10.03 -12.71 -3.89
CA ALA A 137 9.74 -13.01 -2.49
C ALA A 137 8.23 -13.26 -2.23
N LYS A 138 7.37 -12.97 -3.21
CA LYS A 138 5.90 -13.12 -3.13
C LYS A 138 5.28 -12.19 -2.07
N ASP A 139 5.79 -10.97 -1.94
CA ASP A 139 5.26 -9.99 -1.00
C ASP A 139 3.81 -9.61 -1.33
N SER A 140 3.04 -9.34 -0.27
CA SER A 140 1.61 -9.02 -0.39
C SER A 140 1.34 -7.79 -1.25
N ILE A 141 2.23 -6.78 -1.23
CA ILE A 141 2.09 -5.54 -1.99
C ILE A 141 2.30 -5.74 -3.50
N THR A 142 3.05 -6.76 -3.91
CA THR A 142 3.36 -7.04 -5.33
C THR A 142 2.55 -8.20 -5.91
N LEU A 143 1.56 -8.75 -5.17
CA LEU A 143 0.67 -9.81 -5.66
C LEU A 143 0.00 -9.47 -6.99
N GLY A 144 -0.31 -8.18 -7.22
CA GLY A 144 -0.88 -7.69 -8.48
C GLY A 144 0.00 -8.01 -9.70
N PHE A 145 1.33 -8.02 -9.56
CA PHE A 145 2.27 -8.36 -10.64
C PHE A 145 2.27 -9.85 -10.95
N THR A 146 2.23 -10.71 -9.92
CA THR A 146 2.12 -12.16 -10.12
C THR A 146 0.78 -12.51 -10.78
N ALA A 147 -0.31 -11.86 -10.35
CA ALA A 147 -1.62 -12.06 -10.96
C ALA A 147 -1.67 -11.59 -12.42
N ALA A 148 -1.06 -10.44 -12.74
CA ALA A 148 -0.94 -9.94 -14.11
C ALA A 148 -0.12 -10.90 -14.99
N TYR A 149 0.99 -11.45 -14.49
CA TYR A 149 1.81 -12.43 -15.20
C TYR A 149 0.98 -13.68 -15.55
N ASN A 150 0.24 -14.21 -14.59
CA ASN A 150 -0.62 -15.39 -14.80
C ASN A 150 -1.77 -15.15 -15.80
N ARG A 151 -2.17 -13.88 -16.01
CA ARG A 151 -3.15 -13.47 -17.03
C ARG A 151 -2.50 -13.09 -18.37
N ASN A 152 -1.19 -13.26 -18.53
CA ASN A 152 -0.40 -12.86 -19.70
C ASN A 152 -0.43 -11.35 -19.99
N GLU A 153 -0.62 -10.51 -18.97
CA GLU A 153 -0.63 -9.05 -19.09
C GLU A 153 0.80 -8.46 -19.10
N PHE A 154 1.71 -9.04 -19.89
CA PHE A 154 3.15 -8.72 -19.86
C PHE A 154 3.44 -7.24 -20.15
N ASN A 155 2.75 -6.65 -21.13
CA ASN A 155 2.88 -5.22 -21.45
C ASN A 155 2.50 -4.32 -20.27
N SER A 156 1.52 -4.74 -19.46
CA SER A 156 1.08 -4.00 -18.26
C SER A 156 2.15 -4.00 -17.18
N ILE A 157 2.93 -5.10 -17.08
CA ILE A 157 4.07 -5.22 -16.17
C ILE A 157 5.25 -4.42 -16.67
N GLU A 158 5.65 -4.63 -17.93
CA GLU A 158 6.79 -3.98 -18.57
C GLU A 158 6.65 -2.46 -18.54
N LYS A 159 5.43 -1.94 -18.74
CA LYS A 159 5.08 -0.53 -18.56
C LYS A 159 5.57 0.03 -17.22
N ILE A 160 5.42 -0.72 -16.12
CA ILE A 160 5.82 -0.26 -14.79
C ILE A 160 7.34 -0.28 -14.64
N TYR A 161 8.03 -1.30 -15.16
CA TYR A 161 9.50 -1.33 -15.15
C TYR A 161 10.08 -0.16 -15.95
N LYS A 162 9.49 0.12 -17.13
CA LYS A 162 9.85 1.30 -17.92
C LYS A 162 9.60 2.60 -17.15
N ALA A 163 8.43 2.77 -16.53
CA ALA A 163 8.12 3.94 -15.72
C ALA A 163 9.16 4.14 -14.59
N LEU A 164 9.48 3.09 -13.84
CA LEU A 164 10.45 3.14 -12.75
C LEU A 164 11.87 3.51 -13.23
N SER A 165 12.26 3.09 -14.44
CA SER A 165 13.56 3.46 -15.02
C SER A 165 13.65 4.91 -15.50
N MET A 166 12.51 5.60 -15.63
CA MET A 166 12.41 6.94 -16.21
C MET A 166 11.92 7.98 -15.18
N LEU A 167 11.90 7.66 -13.88
CA LEU A 167 11.36 8.55 -12.86
C LEU A 167 12.03 9.94 -12.89
N PRO A 168 11.25 11.03 -12.99
CA PRO A 168 11.76 12.39 -13.21
C PRO A 168 12.21 13.07 -11.89
N LEU A 169 13.20 12.50 -11.22
CA LEU A 169 13.63 12.94 -9.88
C LEU A 169 14.36 14.29 -9.87
N GLU A 170 15.08 14.62 -10.94
CA GLU A 170 15.81 15.91 -11.04
C GLU A 170 14.86 17.08 -11.26
N LYS A 171 13.83 16.88 -12.08
CA LYS A 171 12.86 17.90 -12.44
C LYS A 171 11.46 17.29 -12.48
N PRO A 172 10.59 17.64 -11.52
CA PRO A 172 9.25 17.08 -11.47
C PRO A 172 8.47 17.28 -12.78
N LEU A 173 7.79 16.23 -13.23
CA LEU A 173 7.00 16.20 -14.46
C LEU A 173 5.53 15.95 -14.15
N ARG A 174 4.63 16.55 -14.93
CA ARG A 174 3.20 16.27 -14.78
C ARG A 174 2.88 14.86 -15.23
N LEU A 175 1.99 14.17 -14.51
CA LEU A 175 1.61 12.78 -14.76
C LEU A 175 1.24 12.54 -16.24
N PRO A 176 0.47 13.40 -16.94
CA PRO A 176 0.15 13.14 -18.34
C PRO A 176 1.36 13.19 -19.27
N LEU A 177 2.30 14.10 -19.03
CA LEU A 177 3.53 14.19 -19.83
C LEU A 177 4.46 13.02 -19.55
N PHE A 178 4.53 12.58 -18.30
CA PHE A 178 5.28 11.39 -17.92
C PHE A 178 4.67 10.12 -18.53
N ALA A 179 3.34 9.98 -18.48
CA ALA A 179 2.63 8.86 -19.08
C ALA A 179 2.81 8.78 -20.59
N GLU A 180 2.83 9.93 -21.28
CA GLU A 180 3.13 10.02 -22.72
C GLU A 180 4.56 9.51 -23.01
N GLN A 181 5.57 9.93 -22.24
CA GLN A 181 6.95 9.47 -22.43
C GLN A 181 7.11 7.96 -22.19
N VAL A 182 6.41 7.42 -21.20
CA VAL A 182 6.49 6.00 -20.86
C VAL A 182 5.70 5.14 -21.84
N THR A 183 4.48 5.55 -22.21
CA THR A 183 3.47 4.69 -22.84
C THR A 183 3.01 5.13 -24.23
N GLY A 184 3.31 6.36 -24.64
CA GLY A 184 2.70 6.99 -25.82
C GLY A 184 1.21 7.32 -25.64
N ASN A 185 0.73 7.37 -24.39
CA ASN A 185 -0.62 7.76 -24.04
C ASN A 185 -0.60 8.66 -22.78
N PRO A 186 -1.14 9.89 -22.82
CA PRO A 186 -1.13 10.79 -21.67
C PRO A 186 -1.94 10.27 -20.47
N HIS A 187 -2.82 9.29 -20.67
CA HIS A 187 -3.61 8.66 -19.61
C HIS A 187 -3.10 7.26 -19.24
N GLY A 188 -1.98 6.82 -19.83
CA GLY A 188 -1.49 5.43 -19.71
C GLY A 188 -1.08 5.00 -18.30
N LEU A 189 -0.93 5.96 -17.37
CA LEU A 189 -0.57 5.73 -15.96
C LEU A 189 -1.64 6.26 -14.97
N ASP A 190 -2.78 6.75 -15.47
CA ASP A 190 -3.82 7.31 -14.61
C ASP A 190 -4.40 6.23 -13.68
N ASN A 191 -4.27 6.45 -12.38
CA ASN A 191 -4.73 5.56 -11.32
C ASN A 191 -4.22 4.09 -11.46
N ASP A 192 -3.03 3.88 -12.03
CA ASP A 192 -2.46 2.53 -12.17
C ASP A 192 -2.02 1.97 -10.81
N SER A 193 -2.79 1.02 -10.28
CA SER A 193 -2.53 0.41 -8.97
C SER A 193 -1.16 -0.26 -8.86
N LYS A 194 -0.59 -0.78 -9.95
CA LYS A 194 0.74 -1.42 -9.93
C LYS A 194 1.85 -0.40 -9.82
N LEU A 195 1.70 0.76 -10.46
CA LEU A 195 2.63 1.88 -10.27
C LEU A 195 2.61 2.31 -8.80
N ILE A 196 1.42 2.54 -8.24
CA ILE A 196 1.25 2.96 -6.85
C ILE A 196 1.84 1.92 -5.88
N SER A 197 1.52 0.63 -6.04
CA SER A 197 2.10 -0.45 -5.23
C SER A 197 3.63 -0.50 -5.33
N ALA A 198 4.19 -0.33 -6.53
CA ALA A 198 5.65 -0.33 -6.71
C ALA A 198 6.30 0.88 -6.01
N LEU A 199 5.75 2.08 -6.16
CA LEU A 199 6.27 3.27 -5.51
C LEU A 199 6.14 3.20 -3.98
N GLN A 200 5.04 2.64 -3.45
CA GLN A 200 4.88 2.41 -2.01
C GLN A 200 5.94 1.45 -1.47
N LEU A 201 6.17 0.34 -2.16
CA LEU A 201 7.22 -0.63 -1.82
C LEU A 201 8.59 0.06 -1.79
N ILE A 202 8.93 0.76 -2.87
CA ILE A 202 10.22 1.44 -3.00
C ILE A 202 10.41 2.47 -1.89
N ARG A 203 9.37 3.26 -1.57
CA ARG A 203 9.43 4.23 -0.48
C ARG A 203 9.67 3.56 0.87
N ALA A 204 8.96 2.47 1.15
CA ALA A 204 9.11 1.71 2.39
C ALA A 204 10.53 1.13 2.53
N GLU A 205 11.10 0.63 1.44
CA GLU A 205 12.46 0.07 1.41
C GLU A 205 13.54 1.16 1.59
N LEU A 206 13.38 2.32 0.97
CA LEU A 206 14.41 3.38 0.96
C LEU A 206 14.35 4.32 2.16
N HIS A 207 13.17 4.60 2.68
CA HIS A 207 12.97 5.63 3.71
C HIS A 207 12.36 5.08 5.00
N GLY A 208 12.03 3.78 5.02
CA GLY A 208 11.19 3.21 6.06
C GLY A 208 9.74 3.72 5.96
N GLY A 209 8.84 3.06 6.67
CA GLY A 209 7.44 3.48 6.79
C GLY A 209 6.45 2.40 6.38
N GLU A 210 5.21 2.60 6.80
CA GLU A 210 4.15 1.61 6.61
C GLU A 210 3.52 1.70 5.22
N VAL A 211 3.31 0.52 4.64
CA VAL A 211 2.50 0.36 3.43
C VAL A 211 1.03 0.52 3.82
N GLN A 212 0.39 1.54 3.28
CA GLN A 212 -1.03 1.78 3.51
C GLN A 212 -1.89 0.90 2.60
N ARG A 213 -2.92 0.27 3.18
CA ARG A 213 -3.88 -0.59 2.44
C ARG A 213 -5.00 0.20 1.77
N SER A 214 -5.42 1.31 2.39
CA SER A 214 -6.44 2.21 1.86
C SER A 214 -5.78 3.55 1.57
N LEU A 215 -5.74 3.92 0.29
CA LEU A 215 -5.06 5.11 -0.18
C LEU A 215 -6.10 6.18 -0.50
N ASN A 216 -5.96 7.36 0.09
CA ASN A 216 -6.70 8.52 -0.35
C ASN A 216 -5.94 9.25 -1.49
N ALA A 217 -6.62 10.18 -2.15
CA ALA A 217 -6.06 10.92 -3.28
C ALA A 217 -4.80 11.72 -2.90
N GLU A 218 -4.78 12.33 -1.70
CA GLU A 218 -3.65 13.14 -1.25
C GLU A 218 -2.40 12.30 -0.95
N TYR A 219 -2.57 11.11 -0.39
CA TYR A 219 -1.46 10.17 -0.23
C TYR A 219 -0.87 9.76 -1.57
N ILE A 220 -1.73 9.47 -2.57
CA ILE A 220 -1.27 9.13 -3.93
C ILE A 220 -0.53 10.33 -4.54
N ASN A 221 -1.05 11.54 -4.38
CA ASN A 221 -0.39 12.76 -4.87
C ASN A 221 0.99 12.95 -4.21
N GLN A 222 1.08 12.76 -2.89
CA GLN A 222 2.34 12.84 -2.16
C GLN A 222 3.34 11.78 -2.62
N LEU A 223 2.87 10.53 -2.75
CA LEU A 223 3.72 9.42 -3.19
C LEU A 223 4.26 9.68 -4.60
N LEU A 224 3.40 10.06 -5.55
CA LEU A 224 3.84 10.41 -6.90
C LEU A 224 4.85 11.55 -6.88
N PHE A 225 4.61 12.59 -6.06
CA PHE A 225 5.48 13.75 -5.96
C PHE A 225 6.87 13.41 -5.38
N GLU A 226 6.94 12.51 -4.39
CA GLU A 226 8.20 11.99 -3.85
C GLU A 226 9.07 11.33 -4.93
N PHE A 227 8.45 10.81 -6.00
CA PHE A 227 9.12 10.25 -7.17
C PHE A 227 9.11 11.19 -8.39
N GLY A 228 8.92 12.49 -8.16
CA GLY A 228 9.01 13.53 -9.20
C GLY A 228 7.76 13.68 -10.08
N ILE A 229 6.66 13.01 -9.77
CA ILE A 229 5.46 13.02 -10.61
C ILE A 229 4.38 13.90 -9.97
N MET A 230 3.92 14.94 -10.69
CA MET A 230 2.85 15.83 -10.25
C MET A 230 1.54 15.49 -10.94
N LYS A 231 0.51 15.08 -10.19
CA LYS A 231 -0.82 14.81 -10.76
C LYS A 231 -1.58 16.09 -11.07
N ASP A 232 -1.61 17.01 -10.12
CA ASP A 232 -2.20 18.34 -10.24
C ASP A 232 -1.37 19.33 -9.42
N ASP A 233 -0.89 20.38 -10.08
CA ASP A 233 -0.06 21.43 -9.48
C ASP A 233 -0.71 22.81 -9.47
N ILE A 234 -1.97 22.92 -9.93
CA ILE A 234 -2.72 24.18 -9.98
C ILE A 234 -3.86 24.19 -8.96
N THR A 235 -4.69 23.14 -8.91
CA THR A 235 -5.82 23.08 -7.94
C THR A 235 -5.42 22.46 -6.59
N ASN A 236 -4.20 21.92 -6.55
CA ASN A 236 -3.47 21.64 -5.34
C ASN A 236 -2.79 22.94 -4.84
N TYR A 237 -3.47 23.67 -3.98
CA TYR A 237 -3.01 24.97 -3.43
C TYR A 237 -3.21 25.04 -1.91
N VAL A 238 -2.65 26.07 -1.29
CA VAL A 238 -2.83 26.42 0.13
C VAL A 238 -3.03 27.93 0.26
N SER A 239 -3.87 28.37 1.20
CA SER A 239 -3.99 29.80 1.50
C SER A 239 -3.03 30.21 2.60
N LEU A 240 -2.36 31.33 2.39
CA LEU A 240 -1.31 31.84 3.25
C LEU A 240 -1.56 33.32 3.54
N TYR A 241 -1.41 33.71 4.79
CA TYR A 241 -1.39 35.10 5.23
C TYR A 241 -0.11 35.36 6.02
N GLY A 242 0.57 36.47 5.71
CA GLY A 242 1.76 36.92 6.45
C GLY A 242 2.96 35.97 6.38
N PHE A 243 3.38 35.56 5.19
CA PHE A 243 4.60 34.77 4.99
C PHE A 243 5.56 35.45 4.04
N ILE A 244 6.83 35.04 4.09
CA ILE A 244 7.84 35.36 3.09
C ILE A 244 8.31 34.08 2.41
N GLY A 245 8.35 34.11 1.08
CA GLY A 245 8.97 33.09 0.25
C GLY A 245 10.36 33.55 -0.21
N GLU A 246 11.29 32.61 -0.30
CA GLU A 246 12.66 32.83 -0.80
C GLU A 246 12.93 31.88 -1.98
N ARG A 247 13.54 32.40 -3.05
CA ARG A 247 13.98 31.64 -4.22
C ARG A 247 15.29 32.23 -4.74
N ASN A 248 16.26 31.39 -5.08
CA ASN A 248 17.60 31.79 -5.49
C ASN A 248 18.23 32.72 -4.43
N GLU A 249 18.09 32.39 -3.14
CA GLU A 249 18.58 33.18 -2.00
C GLU A 249 18.01 34.61 -1.92
N GLN A 250 16.93 34.91 -2.65
CA GLN A 250 16.28 36.22 -2.67
C GLN A 250 14.84 36.13 -2.18
N LYS A 251 14.47 37.07 -1.30
CA LYS A 251 13.10 37.25 -0.86
C LYS A 251 12.22 37.66 -2.03
N LEU A 252 11.03 37.07 -2.11
CA LEU A 252 10.05 37.44 -3.11
C LEU A 252 9.32 38.70 -2.66
N GLY A 253 9.58 39.83 -3.33
CA GLY A 253 8.90 41.10 -3.05
C GLY A 253 7.37 41.01 -3.16
N SER A 254 6.84 40.15 -4.03
CA SER A 254 5.38 39.95 -4.13
C SER A 254 4.74 39.38 -2.86
N TRP A 255 5.48 38.62 -2.05
CA TRP A 255 4.97 38.10 -0.77
C TRP A 255 4.97 39.19 0.30
N GLU A 256 6.01 40.04 0.33
CA GLU A 256 6.10 41.19 1.22
C GLU A 256 5.00 42.22 0.92
N GLU A 257 4.78 42.56 -0.36
CA GLU A 257 3.75 43.51 -0.75
C GLU A 257 2.34 42.99 -0.46
N SER A 258 2.04 41.72 -0.73
CA SER A 258 0.73 41.14 -0.37
C SER A 258 0.44 41.27 1.12
N PHE A 259 1.43 41.09 1.99
CA PHE A 259 1.22 41.30 3.42
C PHE A 259 0.95 42.77 3.77
N LYS A 260 1.69 43.72 3.16
CA LYS A 260 1.45 45.16 3.36
C LYS A 260 0.07 45.59 2.89
N GLU A 261 -0.45 44.96 1.86
CA GLU A 261 -1.80 45.16 1.32
C GLU A 261 -2.90 44.39 2.09
N GLY A 262 -2.56 43.68 3.18
CA GLY A 262 -3.53 42.88 3.93
C GLY A 262 -4.06 41.64 3.18
N SER A 263 -3.45 41.27 2.06
CA SER A 263 -3.98 40.28 1.13
C SER A 263 -3.61 38.84 1.50
N VAL A 264 -4.60 37.94 1.39
CA VAL A 264 -4.41 36.49 1.45
C VAL A 264 -3.88 35.97 0.11
N ARG A 265 -2.91 35.07 0.16
CA ARG A 265 -2.33 34.42 -1.03
C ARG A 265 -2.83 32.98 -1.16
N ASN A 266 -3.40 32.63 -2.31
CA ASN A 266 -3.65 31.24 -2.67
C ASN A 266 -2.48 30.74 -3.53
N GLU A 267 -1.57 29.99 -2.91
CA GLU A 267 -0.36 29.52 -3.57
C GLU A 267 -0.53 28.11 -4.11
N PRO A 268 -0.49 27.91 -5.45
CA PRO A 268 -0.53 26.59 -6.04
C PRO A 268 0.80 25.86 -5.82
N LEU A 269 0.76 24.54 -5.77
CA LEU A 269 1.93 23.68 -5.64
C LEU A 269 3.01 24.05 -6.66
N ARG A 270 2.61 24.41 -7.90
CA ARG A 270 3.49 24.89 -8.97
C ARG A 270 4.45 26.00 -8.52
N GLU A 271 4.01 26.94 -7.69
CA GLU A 271 4.87 28.03 -7.21
C GLU A 271 5.64 27.62 -5.96
N ILE A 272 5.01 26.87 -5.05
CA ILE A 272 5.61 26.39 -3.79
C ILE A 272 6.86 25.52 -4.04
N VAL A 273 6.83 24.65 -5.04
CA VAL A 273 7.96 23.76 -5.36
C VAL A 273 9.19 24.51 -5.85
N LYS A 274 9.03 25.76 -6.32
CA LYS A 274 10.15 26.62 -6.75
C LYS A 274 10.79 27.38 -5.60
N LEU A 275 10.18 27.38 -4.41
CA LEU A 275 10.68 28.09 -3.25
C LEU A 275 11.73 27.24 -2.54
N GLU A 276 12.83 27.86 -2.14
CA GLU A 276 13.84 27.22 -1.30
C GLU A 276 13.38 27.24 0.15
N LYS A 277 12.95 28.41 0.63
CA LYS A 277 12.50 28.61 2.02
C LYS A 277 11.16 29.32 2.05
N ILE A 278 10.40 29.03 3.11
CA ILE A 278 9.21 29.78 3.51
C ILE A 278 9.35 30.01 5.00
N TYR A 279 9.10 31.24 5.45
CA TYR A 279 9.16 31.58 6.87
C TYR A 279 8.12 32.67 7.23
N PRO A 280 7.77 32.79 8.53
CA PRO A 280 6.82 33.78 9.01
C PRO A 280 7.24 35.22 8.69
N ILE A 281 6.28 36.12 8.48
CA ILE A 281 6.53 37.55 8.26
C ILE A 281 7.36 38.17 9.40
N LYS A 282 7.12 37.73 10.64
CA LYS A 282 7.92 38.07 11.82
C LYS A 282 8.80 36.88 12.18
N LYS A 283 10.11 37.00 11.97
CA LYS A 283 11.07 35.94 12.27
C LYS A 283 10.92 35.45 13.73
N GLY A 284 10.86 34.14 13.92
CA GLY A 284 10.70 33.51 15.23
C GLY A 284 9.27 33.52 15.79
N SER A 285 8.29 34.09 15.08
CA SER A 285 6.89 33.97 15.47
C SER A 285 6.36 32.56 15.20
N PRO A 286 5.37 32.09 15.97
CA PRO A 286 4.66 30.88 15.64
C PRO A 286 3.86 31.03 14.34
N VAL A 287 3.53 29.89 13.74
CA VAL A 287 2.61 29.77 12.61
C VAL A 287 1.32 29.14 13.10
N PHE A 288 0.19 29.70 12.70
CA PHE A 288 -1.12 29.17 13.00
C PHE A 288 -1.68 28.46 11.76
N VAL A 289 -2.27 27.28 11.94
CA VAL A 289 -2.87 26.50 10.87
C VAL A 289 -4.33 26.26 11.22
N LEU A 290 -5.21 26.68 10.33
CA LEU A 290 -6.65 26.51 10.43
C LEU A 290 -7.12 25.59 9.32
N GLU A 291 -8.02 24.68 9.66
CA GLU A 291 -8.59 23.74 8.71
C GLU A 291 -9.68 24.40 7.85
N ASN A 292 -10.61 25.11 8.49
CA ASN A 292 -11.81 25.62 7.87
C ASN A 292 -11.59 27.01 7.24
N SER A 293 -12.00 27.14 5.98
CA SER A 293 -11.86 28.39 5.21
C SER A 293 -12.67 29.57 5.77
N GLY A 294 -13.86 29.31 6.33
CA GLY A 294 -14.68 30.33 6.96
C GLY A 294 -14.03 30.86 8.24
N VAL A 295 -13.54 29.94 9.09
CA VAL A 295 -12.78 30.29 10.30
C VAL A 295 -11.54 31.08 9.94
N PHE A 296 -10.79 30.65 8.92
CA PHE A 296 -9.61 31.37 8.43
C PHE A 296 -9.97 32.80 8.04
N SER A 297 -10.97 33.01 7.18
CA SER A 297 -11.37 34.37 6.75
C SER A 297 -11.78 35.24 7.93
N SER A 298 -12.62 34.75 8.84
CA SER A 298 -13.04 35.50 10.02
C SER A 298 -11.88 35.82 10.98
N VAL A 299 -10.89 34.93 11.08
CA VAL A 299 -9.67 35.18 11.85
C VAL A 299 -8.81 36.26 11.18
N ILE A 300 -8.66 36.24 9.84
CA ILE A 300 -7.90 37.26 9.10
C ILE A 300 -8.52 38.65 9.29
N ASP A 301 -9.84 38.80 9.17
CA ASP A 301 -10.56 40.08 9.34
C ASP A 301 -10.21 40.76 10.69
N GLU A 302 -9.92 39.96 11.73
CA GLU A 302 -9.64 40.44 13.08
C GLU A 302 -8.15 40.72 13.37
N ILE A 303 -7.25 40.17 12.56
CA ILE A 303 -5.79 40.25 12.74
C ILE A 303 -5.08 40.95 11.58
N GLU A 304 -5.83 41.47 10.61
CA GLU A 304 -5.29 42.14 9.44
C GLU A 304 -4.30 43.26 9.86
N GLY A 305 -3.13 43.29 9.21
CA GLY A 305 -2.05 44.22 9.50
C GLY A 305 -1.15 43.80 10.67
N LEU A 306 -1.54 42.81 11.48
CA LEU A 306 -0.65 42.26 12.49
C LEU A 306 0.42 41.37 11.84
N PRO A 307 1.69 41.43 12.29
CA PRO A 307 2.77 40.61 11.73
C PRO A 307 2.70 39.17 12.25
N VAL A 308 1.66 38.45 11.82
CA VAL A 308 1.32 37.07 12.17
C VAL A 308 1.18 36.23 10.90
N SER A 309 1.39 34.92 11.04
CA SER A 309 1.43 34.00 9.91
C SER A 309 0.39 32.90 10.07
N VAL A 310 -0.56 32.82 9.13
CA VAL A 310 -1.71 31.91 9.22
C VAL A 310 -1.87 31.13 7.91
N ILE A 311 -2.05 29.81 8.02
CA ILE A 311 -2.28 28.87 6.91
C ILE A 311 -3.72 28.38 6.95
N CYS A 312 -4.39 28.28 5.80
CA CYS A 312 -5.63 27.52 5.65
C CYS A 312 -5.41 26.26 4.82
N THR A 313 -5.80 25.09 5.34
CA THR A 313 -5.69 23.81 4.60
C THR A 313 -6.92 23.46 3.77
N HIS A 314 -8.06 24.11 3.99
CA HIS A 314 -9.35 23.83 3.33
C HIS A 314 -9.83 22.38 3.55
N GLY A 315 -9.81 21.92 4.81
CA GLY A 315 -10.09 20.53 5.18
C GLY A 315 -8.85 19.64 5.06
N GLN A 316 -9.00 18.50 4.37
CA GLN A 316 -7.92 17.53 4.14
C GLN A 316 -6.66 18.21 3.58
N ILE A 317 -5.52 17.94 4.22
CA ILE A 317 -4.26 18.59 3.86
C ILE A 317 -3.81 18.15 2.46
N LYS A 318 -3.80 19.11 1.55
CA LYS A 318 -3.26 18.94 0.20
C LYS A 318 -1.73 18.94 0.20
N LEU A 319 -1.13 18.36 -0.83
CA LEU A 319 0.31 18.34 -1.03
C LEU A 319 0.98 19.73 -0.92
N ALA A 320 0.36 20.80 -1.46
CA ALA A 320 0.83 22.17 -1.33
C ALA A 320 1.00 22.60 0.13
N ALA A 321 0.00 22.37 0.97
CA ALA A 321 0.06 22.67 2.40
C ALA A 321 1.13 21.82 3.10
N PHE A 322 1.27 20.53 2.74
CA PHE A 322 2.36 19.69 3.26
C PHE A 322 3.75 20.24 2.90
N GLN A 323 3.95 20.73 1.69
CA GLN A 323 5.24 21.32 1.27
C GLN A 323 5.53 22.62 2.03
N VAL A 324 4.53 23.47 2.26
CA VAL A 324 4.71 24.69 3.07
C VAL A 324 5.06 24.34 4.51
N ILE A 325 4.30 23.43 5.14
CA ILE A 325 4.56 22.97 6.52
C ILE A 325 5.97 22.37 6.62
N LYS A 326 6.38 21.52 5.67
CA LYS A 326 7.73 20.95 5.63
C LYS A 326 8.80 22.05 5.62
N LYS A 327 8.68 23.04 4.73
CA LYS A 327 9.64 24.16 4.63
C LYS A 327 9.68 25.00 5.91
N LEU A 328 8.55 25.22 6.56
CA LEU A 328 8.49 25.94 7.84
C LEU A 328 9.18 25.17 8.97
N VAL A 329 8.97 23.85 9.05
CA VAL A 329 9.65 22.97 10.01
C VAL A 329 11.15 22.94 9.78
N GLU A 330 11.61 22.91 8.52
CA GLU A 330 13.04 23.01 8.16
C GLU A 330 13.66 24.35 8.62
N GLN A 331 12.86 25.41 8.76
CA GLN A 331 13.28 26.69 9.35
C GLN A 331 13.15 26.74 10.88
N GLY A 332 12.77 25.63 11.53
CA GLY A 332 12.59 25.54 12.98
C GLY A 332 11.32 26.20 13.52
N CYS A 333 10.35 26.50 12.65
CA CYS A 333 9.11 27.17 13.06
C CYS A 333 8.27 26.27 13.96
N GLN A 334 7.55 26.89 14.90
CA GLN A 334 6.54 26.24 15.74
C GLN A 334 5.17 26.44 15.10
N ILE A 335 4.43 25.36 14.91
CA ILE A 335 3.18 25.29 14.17
C ILE A 335 2.06 24.89 15.13
N TYR A 336 1.01 25.70 15.21
CA TYR A 336 -0.16 25.47 16.05
C TYR A 336 -1.34 25.12 15.14
N TYR A 337 -1.78 23.87 15.17
CA TYR A 337 -2.87 23.38 14.34
C TYR A 337 -4.19 23.38 15.11
N SER A 338 -5.21 24.00 14.54
CA SER A 338 -6.60 23.93 15.00
C SER A 338 -7.47 23.43 13.84
N GLY A 339 -8.32 22.45 14.12
CA GLY A 339 -9.30 21.89 13.19
C GLY A 339 -10.59 21.50 13.91
N ASP A 340 -11.50 20.86 13.18
CA ASP A 340 -12.79 20.44 13.74
C ASP A 340 -12.64 19.27 14.74
N PHE A 341 -13.60 19.15 15.68
CA PHE A 341 -13.69 18.05 16.64
C PHE A 341 -14.42 16.87 16.02
N ASP A 342 -13.83 16.36 14.95
CA ASP A 342 -14.40 15.26 14.22
C ASP A 342 -13.31 14.26 13.82
N PRO A 343 -13.68 13.05 13.36
CA PRO A 343 -12.69 12.02 13.07
C PRO A 343 -11.68 12.47 12.02
N GLU A 344 -12.10 13.28 11.06
CA GLU A 344 -11.27 13.78 9.98
C GLU A 344 -10.28 14.84 10.48
N GLY A 345 -10.75 15.89 11.15
CA GLY A 345 -9.95 16.98 11.70
C GLY A 345 -8.98 16.54 12.80
N ILE A 346 -9.41 15.67 13.72
CA ILE A 346 -8.53 15.10 14.76
C ILE A 346 -7.47 14.19 14.13
N SER A 347 -7.83 13.40 13.12
CA SER A 347 -6.87 12.55 12.40
C SER A 347 -5.81 13.37 11.66
N ILE A 348 -6.20 14.51 11.06
CA ILE A 348 -5.26 15.45 10.44
C ILE A 348 -4.28 16.00 11.48
N ALA A 349 -4.80 16.50 12.62
CA ALA A 349 -3.97 17.04 13.69
C ALA A 349 -2.95 16.01 14.20
N CYS A 350 -3.43 14.78 14.46
CA CYS A 350 -2.60 13.66 14.90
C CYS A 350 -1.54 13.28 13.87
N SER A 351 -1.89 13.25 12.58
CA SER A 351 -0.97 12.94 11.49
C SER A 351 0.16 13.96 11.39
N LEU A 352 -0.15 15.26 11.49
CA LEU A 352 0.86 16.32 11.49
C LEU A 352 1.75 16.25 12.73
N ALA A 353 1.16 16.08 13.92
CA ALA A 353 1.89 16.01 15.18
C ALA A 353 2.81 14.78 15.25
N ARG A 354 2.40 13.63 14.69
CA ARG A 354 3.26 12.44 14.58
C ARG A 354 4.40 12.64 13.58
N ARG A 355 4.15 13.38 12.50
CA ARG A 355 5.16 13.65 11.45
C ARG A 355 6.22 14.66 11.92
N TYR A 356 5.84 15.64 12.74
CA TYR A 356 6.71 16.71 13.23
C TYR A 356 6.53 16.93 14.74
N PRO A 357 6.95 15.97 15.59
CA PRO A 357 6.62 15.97 17.03
C PRO A 357 7.17 17.16 17.81
N GLU A 358 8.30 17.73 17.39
CA GLU A 358 8.93 18.88 18.06
C GLU A 358 8.41 20.24 17.59
N ASN A 359 7.66 20.29 16.48
CA ASN A 359 7.28 21.52 15.83
C ASN A 359 5.77 21.74 15.77
N VAL A 360 4.96 20.68 15.69
CA VAL A 360 3.50 20.78 15.56
C VAL A 360 2.83 20.54 16.90
N HIS A 361 1.98 21.50 17.29
CA HIS A 361 1.25 21.52 18.56
C HIS A 361 -0.25 21.55 18.31
N TYR A 362 -0.98 20.80 19.14
CA TYR A 362 -2.43 20.89 19.20
C TYR A 362 -2.84 22.26 19.75
N TRP A 363 -3.70 22.97 19.02
CA TRP A 363 -4.22 24.28 19.41
C TRP A 363 -5.73 24.22 19.58
N ARG A 364 -6.19 24.51 20.81
CA ARG A 364 -7.60 24.46 21.22
C ARG A 364 -8.25 23.08 21.12
N TYR A 365 -7.52 22.03 21.52
CA TYR A 365 -8.00 20.64 21.61
C TYR A 365 -8.27 20.18 23.06
N SER A 366 -8.53 21.09 24.00
CA SER A 366 -8.89 20.67 25.35
C SER A 366 -10.34 20.17 25.44
N VAL A 367 -10.65 19.45 26.52
CA VAL A 367 -12.04 19.07 26.85
C VAL A 367 -12.94 20.31 26.99
N GLU A 368 -12.43 21.39 27.58
CA GLU A 368 -13.16 22.64 27.73
C GLU A 368 -13.44 23.29 26.37
N ASP A 369 -12.45 23.31 25.47
CA ASP A 369 -12.63 23.84 24.12
C ASP A 369 -13.71 23.04 23.34
N TYR A 370 -13.75 21.72 23.50
CA TYR A 370 -14.81 20.87 22.93
C TYR A 370 -16.19 21.20 23.49
N LEU A 371 -16.33 21.25 24.82
CA LEU A 371 -17.61 21.53 25.48
C LEU A 371 -18.16 22.92 25.12
N ASN A 372 -17.29 23.92 24.98
CA ASN A 372 -17.66 25.27 24.57
C ASN A 372 -18.01 25.36 23.07
N SER A 373 -17.67 24.35 22.27
CA SER A 373 -17.86 24.31 20.82
C SER A 373 -18.94 23.32 20.37
N LEU A 374 -19.68 22.72 21.31
CA LEU A 374 -20.72 21.72 21.02
C LEU A 374 -21.81 22.25 20.11
N SER A 375 -22.23 21.44 19.16
CA SER A 375 -23.44 21.63 18.37
C SER A 375 -24.56 20.70 18.85
N GLU A 376 -25.76 20.86 18.31
CA GLU A 376 -26.86 19.92 18.57
C GLU A 376 -26.80 18.66 17.68
N VAL A 377 -25.79 18.52 16.83
CA VAL A 377 -25.65 17.38 15.91
C VAL A 377 -25.02 16.21 16.65
N GLU A 378 -25.69 15.06 16.61
CA GLU A 378 -25.18 13.80 17.17
C GLU A 378 -24.17 13.13 16.22
N LEU A 379 -23.14 12.52 16.80
CA LEU A 379 -22.16 11.70 16.08
C LEU A 379 -22.70 10.27 15.94
N ASP A 380 -22.74 9.77 14.70
CA ASP A 380 -23.10 8.38 14.44
C ASP A 380 -22.03 7.38 14.93
N ALA A 381 -22.41 6.11 15.03
CA ALA A 381 -21.53 5.04 15.50
C ALA A 381 -20.28 4.84 14.61
N SER A 382 -20.37 5.12 13.31
CA SER A 382 -19.26 4.99 12.37
C SER A 382 -18.20 6.07 12.63
N ARG A 383 -18.63 7.30 12.88
CA ARG A 383 -17.75 8.43 13.25
C ARG A 383 -17.05 8.17 14.59
N LEU A 384 -17.77 7.69 15.59
CA LEU A 384 -17.19 7.31 16.88
C LEU A 384 -16.14 6.19 16.73
N GLN A 385 -16.41 5.17 15.91
CA GLN A 385 -15.45 4.10 15.68
C GLN A 385 -14.15 4.60 15.03
N LYS A 386 -14.23 5.58 14.12
CA LYS A 386 -13.02 6.19 13.52
C LYS A 386 -12.17 6.92 14.57
N LEU A 387 -12.80 7.62 15.52
CA LEU A 387 -12.12 8.31 16.61
C LEU A 387 -11.40 7.33 17.54
N ASN A 388 -12.00 6.17 17.81
CA ASN A 388 -11.40 5.13 18.66
C ASN A 388 -10.12 4.50 18.06
N ASN A 389 -9.88 4.68 16.75
CA ASN A 389 -8.63 4.24 16.11
C ASN A 389 -7.48 5.26 16.25
N ILE A 390 -7.74 6.45 16.78
CA ILE A 390 -6.72 7.49 16.96
C ILE A 390 -5.94 7.19 18.25
N GLN A 391 -4.64 6.95 18.09
CA GLN A 391 -3.74 6.60 19.20
C GLN A 391 -2.75 7.75 19.43
N ASP A 392 -3.17 8.75 20.22
CA ASP A 392 -2.29 9.79 20.78
C ASP A 392 -2.72 10.08 22.22
N GLU A 393 -1.82 9.78 23.17
CA GLU A 393 -2.09 9.94 24.60
C GLU A 393 -2.45 11.38 24.97
N ARG A 394 -1.94 12.37 24.24
CA ARG A 394 -2.22 13.81 24.47
C ARG A 394 -3.68 14.17 24.21
N LEU A 395 -4.38 13.38 23.40
CA LEU A 395 -5.80 13.57 23.04
C LEU A 395 -6.74 12.61 23.76
N SER A 396 -6.22 11.69 24.58
CA SER A 396 -7.01 10.64 25.24
C SER A 396 -8.21 11.17 26.04
N SER A 397 -8.01 12.22 26.85
CA SER A 397 -9.08 12.86 27.61
C SER A 397 -10.16 13.48 26.72
N LEU A 398 -9.75 14.11 25.60
CA LEU A 398 -10.68 14.68 24.64
C LEU A 398 -11.50 13.59 23.94
N LEU A 399 -10.83 12.54 23.43
CA LEU A 399 -11.48 11.45 22.73
C LEU A 399 -12.51 10.73 23.62
N LYS A 400 -12.17 10.50 24.89
CA LYS A 400 -13.09 9.95 25.89
C LYS A 400 -14.30 10.86 26.10
N GLN A 401 -14.08 12.18 26.22
CA GLN A 401 -15.19 13.13 26.37
C GLN A 401 -16.11 13.13 25.15
N ILE A 402 -15.57 13.05 23.93
CA ILE A 402 -16.36 12.97 22.70
C ILE A 402 -17.18 11.68 22.66
N GLU A 403 -16.62 10.55 23.09
CA GLU A 403 -17.30 9.25 23.14
C GLU A 403 -18.46 9.24 24.16
N GLU A 404 -18.30 9.92 25.29
CA GLU A 404 -19.34 10.09 26.31
C GLU A 404 -20.44 11.06 25.85
N THR A 405 -20.06 12.18 25.25
CA THR A 405 -20.99 13.27 24.88
C THR A 405 -21.75 12.99 23.58
N ARG A 406 -21.09 12.32 22.62
CA ARG A 406 -21.61 11.92 21.30
C ARG A 406 -22.18 13.06 20.45
N LYS A 407 -21.71 14.29 20.66
CA LYS A 407 -22.10 15.46 19.86
C LYS A 407 -20.93 16.00 19.06
N ALA A 408 -21.19 16.49 17.85
CA ALA A 408 -20.21 17.17 17.03
C ALA A 408 -19.93 18.57 17.60
N ALA A 409 -18.70 19.05 17.47
CA ALA A 409 -18.31 20.41 17.80
C ALA A 409 -17.63 21.07 16.60
N TYR A 410 -17.93 22.35 16.38
CA TYR A 410 -17.55 23.09 15.18
C TYR A 410 -16.50 24.15 15.48
N GLN A 411 -15.47 24.25 14.62
CA GLN A 411 -14.36 25.19 14.78
C GLN A 411 -14.83 26.66 14.75
N GLU A 412 -15.93 26.99 14.08
CA GLU A 412 -16.49 28.35 14.02
C GLU A 412 -16.83 28.92 15.41
N LYS A 413 -17.18 28.05 16.38
CA LYS A 413 -17.45 28.49 17.76
C LYS A 413 -16.20 28.92 18.51
N GLN A 414 -15.01 28.65 17.97
CA GLN A 414 -13.73 28.99 18.58
C GLN A 414 -13.13 30.30 18.07
N ILE A 415 -13.71 30.96 17.05
CA ILE A 415 -13.10 32.12 16.37
C ILE A 415 -12.60 33.17 17.38
N SER A 416 -13.44 33.59 18.32
CA SER A 416 -13.06 34.60 19.32
C SER A 416 -11.88 34.18 20.20
N ALA A 417 -11.81 32.89 20.57
CA ALA A 417 -10.71 32.35 21.36
C ALA A 417 -9.42 32.22 20.53
N LEU A 418 -9.53 31.80 19.27
CA LEU A 418 -8.41 31.69 18.34
C LEU A 418 -7.78 33.06 18.06
N VAL A 419 -8.60 34.07 17.77
CA VAL A 419 -8.14 35.46 17.56
C VAL A 419 -7.42 35.99 18.80
N LYS A 420 -7.97 35.74 19.99
CA LYS A 420 -7.35 36.13 21.26
C LYS A 420 -5.96 35.52 21.42
N ASP A 421 -5.83 34.21 21.19
CA ASP A 421 -4.53 33.51 21.31
C ASP A 421 -3.48 34.05 20.34
N ILE A 422 -3.88 34.33 19.10
CA ILE A 422 -2.99 34.92 18.08
C ILE A 422 -2.47 36.28 18.55
N LYS A 423 -3.37 37.16 19.03
CA LYS A 423 -3.02 38.50 19.52
C LYS A 423 -2.12 38.43 20.76
N GLU A 424 -2.38 37.51 21.70
CA GLU A 424 -1.55 37.32 22.91
C GLU A 424 -0.15 36.79 22.59
N LYS A 425 -0.05 35.76 21.73
CA LYS A 425 1.25 35.22 21.27
C LYS A 425 2.06 36.25 20.48
N GLN A 426 1.41 37.17 19.78
CA GLN A 426 2.07 38.25 19.02
C GLN A 426 2.65 39.34 19.94
N THR A 427 1.92 39.70 21.01
CA THR A 427 2.30 40.73 21.98
C THR A 427 3.30 40.24 23.04
N GLY A 428 3.51 38.92 23.14
CA GLY A 428 4.41 38.33 24.13
C GLY A 428 3.83 38.29 25.55
N ILE A 429 2.53 38.54 25.70
CA ILE A 429 1.83 38.44 26.97
C ILE A 429 1.61 36.94 27.26
N GLN A 430 2.38 36.38 28.20
CA GLN A 430 2.10 35.07 28.78
C GLN A 430 0.91 35.16 29.75
N THR A 431 -0.30 35.28 29.21
CA THR A 431 -1.51 34.92 29.94
C THR A 431 -1.59 33.39 29.96
N GLY A 432 -1.75 32.80 31.15
CA GLY A 432 -1.65 31.36 31.42
C GLY A 432 -2.71 30.53 30.70
N ILE A 433 -2.55 30.34 29.40
CA ILE A 433 -3.25 29.34 28.63
C ILE A 433 -2.55 28.01 28.92
N THR A 434 -3.28 27.12 29.58
CA THR A 434 -2.87 25.74 29.84
C THR A 434 -2.79 24.99 28.52
N PHE A 435 -1.66 25.13 27.81
CA PHE A 435 -1.31 24.24 26.72
C PHE A 435 -0.90 22.90 27.35
N LEU A 436 -1.68 21.84 27.13
CA LEU A 436 -1.26 20.47 27.41
C LEU A 436 -0.01 20.16 26.57
N GLY A 437 1.17 20.38 27.14
CA GLY A 437 2.42 20.13 26.45
C GLY A 437 3.65 20.82 27.04
N LYS A 438 3.80 20.82 28.37
CA LYS A 438 5.08 20.81 29.12
C LYS A 438 4.82 21.04 30.61
N LYS A 439 4.65 19.95 31.36
CA LYS A 439 5.15 19.87 32.73
C LYS A 439 6.40 18.99 32.69
N PHE A 440 7.56 19.61 32.54
CA PHE A 440 8.78 19.00 33.09
C PHE A 440 8.84 19.50 34.53
N GLU A 441 8.44 18.64 35.46
CA GLU A 441 8.79 18.78 36.87
C GLU A 441 10.24 18.32 37.03
N GLN A 442 11.05 19.23 37.57
CA GLN A 442 12.38 19.15 38.22
C GLN A 442 13.37 18.04 37.82
#